data_AF-A0A380H2K8-F1
#
_entry.id   AF-A0A380H2K8-F1
#
_cell.length_a   1.000
_cell.length_b   1.000
_cell.length_c   1.000
_cell.angle_alpha   90.00
_cell.angle_beta   90.00
_cell.angle_gamma   90.00
#
_symmetry.space_group_name_H-M   'P 1'
#
loop_
_entity.id
_entity.type
_entity.pdbx_description
1 polymer ?
#
loop_
_entity_poly.entity_id
_entity_poly.type
_entity_poly.pdbx_seq_one_letter_code
_entity_poly.pdbx_strand_id
1 'polypeptide(L)'
;MTEKVNQIARGAAIQTGCDYEFGPIQNGVNEFIKSPKLDDLFEQFATELGEEVIDDDFGYGSTDTGNVSHIVPTIHLHIKIRSRNLVGHTHRFREAAASIHGDQALIRGAKIIALMGLELIKNEQLFKDIVEEYTQLKGHVK
;
A
#
# COMPACT_ATOMS: atom_id res chain seq x y z
N MET A 1 -6.03 9.81 -18.18
CA MET A 1 -4.86 10.54 -18.73
C MET A 1 -4.20 9.76 -19.86
N THR A 2 -3.95 8.46 -19.68
CA THR A 2 -3.36 7.55 -20.68
C THR A 2 -3.97 7.67 -22.07
N GLU A 3 -5.30 7.65 -22.18
CA GLU A 3 -5.96 7.77 -23.49
C GLU A 3 -5.69 9.13 -24.17
N LYS A 4 -5.57 10.22 -23.41
CA LYS A 4 -5.18 11.52 -23.97
C LYS A 4 -3.75 11.49 -24.52
N VAL A 5 -2.83 10.77 -23.87
CA VAL A 5 -1.44 10.59 -24.35
C VAL A 5 -1.41 9.72 -25.60
N ASN A 6 -2.22 8.66 -25.65
CA ASN A 6 -2.40 7.86 -26.86
C ASN A 6 -2.87 8.73 -28.04
N GLN A 7 -3.86 9.60 -27.83
CA GLN A 7 -4.30 10.55 -28.86
C GLN A 7 -3.21 11.54 -29.30
N ILE A 8 -2.30 11.94 -28.40
CA ILE A 8 -1.14 12.77 -28.78
C ILE A 8 -0.19 12.00 -29.69
N ALA A 9 0.18 10.76 -29.32
CA ALA A 9 1.05 9.90 -30.14
C ALA A 9 0.45 9.67 -31.53
N ARG A 10 -0.85 9.34 -31.58
CA ARG A 10 -1.62 9.21 -32.82
C ARG A 10 -1.59 10.49 -33.66
N GLY A 11 -1.77 11.66 -33.03
CA GLY A 11 -1.72 12.95 -33.72
C GLY A 11 -0.38 13.22 -34.38
N ALA A 12 0.73 12.93 -33.68
CA ALA A 12 2.09 13.10 -34.22
C ALA A 12 2.38 12.15 -35.38
N ALA A 13 1.91 10.90 -35.31
CA ALA A 13 2.04 9.92 -36.39
C ALA A 13 1.35 10.41 -37.67
N ILE A 14 0.12 10.93 -37.54
CA ILE A 14 -0.64 11.50 -38.66
C ILE A 14 0.10 12.69 -39.31
N GLN A 15 0.64 13.61 -38.50
CA GLN A 15 1.32 14.81 -39.00
C GLN A 15 2.61 14.50 -39.78
N THR A 16 3.29 13.41 -39.41
CA THR A 16 4.59 13.03 -39.98
C THR A 16 4.49 11.97 -41.07
N GLY A 17 3.32 11.33 -41.23
CA GLY A 17 3.14 10.21 -42.14
C GLY A 17 3.79 8.91 -41.65
N CYS A 18 4.18 8.85 -40.38
CA CYS A 18 4.73 7.65 -39.74
C CYS A 18 3.62 6.73 -39.22
N ASP A 19 3.99 5.48 -38.95
CA ASP A 19 3.19 4.56 -38.13
C ASP A 19 3.50 4.72 -36.63
N TYR A 20 2.68 4.13 -35.75
CA TYR A 20 2.92 4.17 -34.30
C TYR A 20 2.39 2.94 -33.56
N GLU A 21 3.03 2.64 -32.43
CA GLU A 21 2.53 1.71 -31.42
C GLU A 21 2.46 2.43 -30.07
N PHE A 22 1.42 2.13 -29.30
CA PHE A 22 1.24 2.66 -27.95
C PHE A 22 0.59 1.60 -27.07
N GLY A 23 1.24 1.27 -25.96
CA GLY A 23 0.74 0.27 -25.03
C GLY A 23 1.56 0.23 -23.73
N PRO A 24 0.99 -0.36 -22.68
CA PRO A 24 1.71 -0.51 -21.43
C PRO A 24 2.77 -1.63 -21.54
N ILE A 25 3.90 -1.45 -20.85
CA ILE A 25 4.96 -2.47 -20.75
C ILE A 25 4.79 -3.42 -19.57
N GLN A 26 3.77 -3.17 -18.74
CA GLN A 26 3.43 -3.94 -17.54
C GLN A 26 1.93 -3.83 -17.27
N ASN A 27 1.41 -4.64 -16.34
CA ASN A 27 0.05 -4.46 -15.85
C ASN A 27 -0.15 -3.08 -15.21
N GLY A 28 -1.36 -2.54 -15.33
CA GLY A 28 -1.74 -1.29 -14.67
C GLY A 28 -1.75 -1.44 -13.15
N VAL A 29 -1.29 -0.40 -12.46
CA VAL A 29 -1.37 -0.28 -11.00
C VAL A 29 -2.62 0.52 -10.64
N ASN A 30 -3.45 -0.02 -9.76
CA ASN A 30 -4.69 0.62 -9.30
C ASN A 30 -4.46 1.38 -7.99
N GLU A 31 -5.39 2.28 -7.69
CA GLU A 31 -5.50 2.94 -6.40
C GLU A 31 -5.85 1.97 -5.27
N PHE A 32 -5.61 2.40 -4.04
CA PHE A 32 -5.81 1.59 -2.84
C PHE A 32 -7.21 1.80 -2.24
N ILE A 33 -7.96 0.73 -2.00
CA ILE A 33 -9.21 0.73 -1.23
C ILE A 33 -8.87 0.39 0.22
N LYS A 34 -8.92 1.40 1.09
CA LYS A 34 -8.56 1.24 2.52
C LYS A 34 -9.55 0.34 3.25
N SER A 35 -9.06 -0.36 4.27
CA SER A 35 -9.85 -1.21 5.17
C SER A 35 -9.66 -0.72 6.61
N PRO A 36 -10.36 0.33 7.06
CA PRO A 36 -10.09 1.01 8.32
C PRO A 36 -10.02 0.08 9.54
N LYS A 37 -10.96 -0.86 9.73
CA LYS A 37 -10.89 -1.82 10.84
C LYS A 37 -9.67 -2.75 10.80
N LEU A 38 -9.13 -3.00 9.61
CA LEU A 38 -7.89 -3.77 9.46
C LEU A 38 -6.66 -2.91 9.78
N ASP A 39 -6.69 -1.62 9.48
CA ASP A 39 -5.70 -0.64 9.93
C ASP A 39 -5.72 -0.50 11.46
N ASP A 40 -6.90 -0.44 12.08
CA ASP A 40 -7.07 -0.39 13.55
C ASP A 40 -6.44 -1.62 14.23
N LEU A 41 -6.61 -2.80 13.64
CA LEU A 41 -6.01 -4.04 14.15
C LEU A 41 -4.48 -4.01 14.08
N PHE A 42 -3.92 -3.38 13.04
CA PHE A 42 -2.48 -3.14 12.99
C PHE A 42 -2.05 -2.17 14.09
N GLU A 43 -2.77 -1.04 14.25
CA GLU A 43 -2.44 -0.02 15.25
C GLU A 43 -2.42 -0.60 16.66
N GLN A 44 -3.38 -1.46 16.98
CA GLN A 44 -3.42 -2.18 18.26
C GLN A 44 -2.11 -2.94 18.50
N PHE A 45 -1.73 -3.85 17.60
CA PHE A 45 -0.55 -4.69 17.80
C PHE A 45 0.77 -3.93 17.65
N ALA A 46 0.81 -2.89 16.82
CA ALA A 46 1.95 -1.99 16.72
C ALA A 46 2.20 -1.29 18.07
N THR A 47 1.14 -0.75 18.67
CA THR A 47 1.20 -0.07 19.98
C THR A 47 1.57 -1.05 21.10
N GLU A 48 0.99 -2.25 21.13
CA GLU A 48 1.34 -3.31 22.09
C GLU A 48 2.83 -3.70 22.01
N LEU A 49 3.43 -3.63 20.81
CA LEU A 49 4.85 -3.92 20.58
C LEU A 49 5.76 -2.68 20.68
N GLY A 50 5.22 -1.56 21.16
CA GLY A 50 5.97 -0.35 21.50
C GLY A 50 6.28 0.56 20.31
N GLU A 51 5.58 0.42 19.19
CA GLU A 51 5.61 1.42 18.12
C GLU A 51 4.67 2.60 18.46
N GLU A 52 5.08 3.80 18.08
CA GLU A 52 4.21 4.97 18.08
C GLU A 52 3.56 5.09 16.70
N VAL A 53 2.24 4.89 16.65
CA VAL A 53 1.45 5.08 15.42
C VAL A 53 1.12 6.56 15.29
N ILE A 54 1.53 7.15 14.18
CA ILE A 54 1.41 8.59 13.93
C ILE A 54 0.28 8.80 12.93
N ASP A 55 -0.71 9.62 13.31
CA ASP A 55 -1.74 10.13 12.41
C ASP A 55 -1.29 11.49 11.83
N ASP A 56 -0.79 11.46 10.60
CA ASP A 56 -0.30 12.63 9.86
C ASP A 56 -0.44 12.40 8.34
N ASP A 57 -0.30 13.45 7.54
CA ASP A 57 -0.27 13.33 6.08
C ASP A 57 1.11 12.85 5.61
N PHE A 58 1.19 11.56 5.25
CA PHE A 58 2.39 10.94 4.66
C PHE A 58 2.39 10.94 3.13
N GLY A 59 1.43 11.62 2.50
CA GLY A 59 1.28 11.67 1.04
C GLY A 59 0.69 10.40 0.44
N TYR A 60 0.79 10.29 -0.88
CA TYR A 60 0.24 9.16 -1.65
C TYR A 60 1.31 8.12 -1.99
N GLY A 61 0.93 6.84 -1.86
CA GLY A 61 1.72 5.72 -2.36
C GLY A 61 1.42 5.37 -3.83
N SER A 62 2.30 4.58 -4.44
CA SER A 62 2.09 3.99 -5.77
C SER A 62 2.64 2.57 -5.76
N THR A 63 1.76 1.59 -5.53
CA THR A 63 2.12 0.18 -5.32
C THR A 63 1.03 -0.73 -5.88
N ASP A 64 1.43 -1.88 -6.43
CA ASP A 64 0.52 -2.92 -6.93
C ASP A 64 -0.27 -3.63 -5.82
N THR A 65 0.13 -3.44 -4.56
CA THR A 65 -0.69 -3.85 -3.40
C THR A 65 -2.06 -3.16 -3.41
N GLY A 66 -2.17 -1.99 -4.07
CA GLY A 66 -3.44 -1.35 -4.40
C GLY A 66 -4.35 -2.27 -5.21
N ASN A 67 -3.84 -2.97 -6.23
CA ASN A 67 -4.62 -3.92 -7.02
C ASN A 67 -5.19 -5.06 -6.14
N VAL A 68 -4.45 -5.54 -5.15
CA VAL A 68 -4.92 -6.58 -4.22
C VAL A 68 -6.05 -6.07 -3.34
N SER A 69 -5.99 -4.80 -2.94
CA SER A 69 -7.06 -4.14 -2.17
C SER A 69 -8.39 -4.05 -2.93
N HIS A 70 -8.40 -4.22 -4.26
CA HIS A 70 -9.64 -4.35 -5.03
C HIS A 70 -10.27 -5.73 -4.92
N ILE A 71 -9.60 -6.74 -4.36
CA ILE A 71 -10.09 -8.11 -4.24
C ILE A 71 -10.40 -8.49 -2.80
N VAL A 72 -9.52 -8.14 -1.86
CA VAL A 72 -9.64 -8.49 -0.43
C VAL A 72 -9.24 -7.32 0.48
N PRO A 73 -9.67 -7.31 1.76
CA PRO A 73 -9.14 -6.38 2.75
C PRO A 73 -7.61 -6.45 2.78
N THR A 74 -6.95 -5.31 2.62
CA THR A 74 -5.49 -5.23 2.41
C THR A 74 -4.93 -4.04 3.18
N ILE A 75 -3.72 -4.18 3.71
CA ILE A 75 -2.95 -3.12 4.38
C ILE A 75 -1.63 -2.88 3.66
N HIS A 76 -1.15 -1.64 3.68
CA HIS A 76 0.18 -1.25 3.19
C HIS A 76 0.76 -0.17 4.10
N LEU A 77 1.36 -0.63 5.20
CA LEU A 77 1.74 0.19 6.35
C LEU A 77 3.26 0.32 6.46
N HIS A 78 3.73 1.32 7.22
CA HIS A 78 5.14 1.60 7.42
C HIS A 78 5.54 1.35 8.88
N ILE A 79 6.70 0.73 9.09
CA ILE A 79 7.34 0.60 10.40
C ILE A 79 8.62 1.45 10.40
N LYS A 80 8.85 2.16 11.50
CA LYS A 80 9.96 3.10 11.61
C LYS A 80 11.30 2.35 11.64
N ILE A 81 12.15 2.63 10.65
CA ILE A 81 13.52 2.07 10.57
C ILE A 81 14.62 3.10 10.90
N ARG A 82 14.28 4.39 11.04
CA ARG A 82 15.21 5.47 11.45
C ARG A 82 14.48 6.77 11.80
N SER A 83 15.17 7.90 11.73
CA SER A 83 14.65 9.26 11.93
C SER A 83 13.47 9.60 11.01
N ARG A 84 12.58 10.50 11.45
CA ARG A 84 11.45 11.03 10.66
C ARG A 84 11.86 11.67 9.32
N ASN A 85 13.09 12.18 9.21
CA ASN A 85 13.61 12.82 7.99
C ASN A 85 14.15 11.81 6.96
N LEU A 86 13.87 10.52 7.12
CA LEU A 86 14.32 9.49 6.19
C LEU A 86 13.40 9.47 4.97
N VAL A 87 13.97 9.67 3.78
CA VAL A 87 13.23 9.68 2.51
C VAL A 87 13.57 8.42 1.72
N GLY A 88 12.55 7.76 1.16
CA GLY A 88 12.69 6.60 0.28
C GLY A 88 13.61 6.87 -0.91
N HIS A 89 14.14 5.81 -1.52
CA HIS A 89 14.97 5.86 -2.73
C HIS A 89 16.27 6.70 -2.59
N THR A 90 16.78 6.85 -1.36
CA THR A 90 18.06 7.49 -1.09
C THR A 90 19.09 6.50 -0.55
N HIS A 91 20.38 6.82 -0.67
CA HIS A 91 21.45 6.03 -0.06
C HIS A 91 21.27 5.87 1.46
N ARG A 92 20.75 6.91 2.13
CA ARG A 92 20.47 6.89 3.56
C ARG A 92 19.36 5.90 3.92
N PHE A 93 18.35 5.73 3.06
CA PHE A 93 17.29 4.74 3.24
C PHE A 93 17.84 3.32 3.12
N ARG A 94 18.69 3.05 2.12
CA ARG A 94 19.40 1.77 1.99
C ARG A 94 20.20 1.44 3.25
N GLU A 95 20.97 2.39 3.77
CA GLU A 95 21.75 2.21 5.01
C GLU A 95 20.84 1.98 6.22
N ALA A 96 19.70 2.65 6.30
CA ALA A 96 18.73 2.46 7.37
C ALA A 96 18.11 1.06 7.33
N ALA A 97 17.78 0.56 6.15
CA ALA A 97 17.18 -0.76 5.95
C ALA A 97 18.11 -1.90 6.38
N ALA A 98 19.44 -1.71 6.27
CA ALA A 98 20.45 -2.67 6.73
C ALA A 98 21.03 -2.35 8.12
N SER A 99 20.35 -1.49 8.89
CA SER A 99 20.80 -1.11 10.24
C SER A 99 20.15 -1.97 11.31
N ILE A 100 20.72 -1.98 12.53
CA ILE A 100 20.14 -2.64 13.71
C ILE A 100 18.67 -2.21 13.93
N HIS A 101 18.34 -0.93 13.70
CA HIS A 101 16.97 -0.46 13.87
C HIS A 101 16.03 -0.96 12.76
N GLY A 102 16.55 -1.15 11.53
CA GLY A 102 15.85 -1.85 10.44
C GLY A 102 15.59 -3.32 10.78
N ASP A 103 16.58 -4.02 11.33
CA ASP A 103 16.42 -5.42 11.76
C ASP A 103 15.36 -5.55 12.87
N GLN A 104 15.37 -4.63 13.84
CA GLN A 104 14.36 -4.58 14.89
C GLN A 104 12.96 -4.32 14.32
N ALA A 105 12.82 -3.39 13.37
CA ALA A 105 11.57 -3.11 12.69
C ALA A 105 11.05 -4.33 11.92
N LEU A 106 11.92 -5.09 11.27
CA LEU A 106 11.57 -6.35 10.60
C LEU A 106 10.97 -7.35 11.59
N ILE A 107 11.64 -7.57 12.73
CA ILE A 107 11.14 -8.51 13.76
C ILE A 107 9.81 -8.03 14.35
N ARG A 108 9.63 -6.72 14.58
CA ARG A 108 8.35 -6.17 15.04
C ARG A 108 7.25 -6.36 14.00
N GLY A 109 7.51 -6.04 12.73
CA GLY A 109 6.54 -6.25 11.64
C GLY A 109 6.10 -7.70 11.50
N ALA A 110 7.05 -8.64 11.60
CA ALA A 110 6.72 -10.06 11.58
C ALA A 110 5.79 -10.47 12.74
N LYS A 111 6.04 -9.96 13.95
CA LYS A 111 5.18 -10.21 15.11
C LYS A 111 3.80 -9.60 14.93
N ILE A 112 3.72 -8.35 14.47
CA ILE A 112 2.44 -7.66 14.23
C ILE A 112 1.58 -8.48 13.26
N ILE A 113 2.11 -8.82 12.08
CA ILE A 113 1.35 -9.56 11.06
C ILE A 113 0.93 -10.96 11.57
N ALA A 114 1.79 -11.64 12.32
CA ALA A 114 1.45 -12.94 12.90
C ALA A 114 0.34 -12.85 13.95
N LEU A 115 0.38 -11.84 14.82
CA LEU A 115 -0.65 -11.59 15.84
C LEU A 115 -1.98 -11.16 15.20
N MET A 116 -1.94 -10.28 14.19
CA MET A 116 -3.12 -9.94 13.38
C MET A 116 -3.76 -11.18 12.76
N GLY A 117 -2.95 -12.02 12.10
CA GLY A 117 -3.44 -13.26 11.50
C GLY A 117 -4.05 -14.21 12.53
N LEU A 118 -3.43 -14.35 13.71
CA LEU A 118 -3.96 -15.17 14.80
C LEU A 118 -5.31 -14.63 15.29
N GLU A 119 -5.43 -13.32 15.49
CA GLU A 119 -6.66 -12.70 15.96
C GLU A 119 -7.78 -12.84 14.93
N LEU A 120 -7.51 -12.61 13.64
CA LEU A 120 -8.47 -12.82 12.56
C LEU A 120 -8.96 -14.27 12.45
N ILE A 121 -8.10 -15.25 12.75
CA ILE A 121 -8.48 -16.68 12.75
C ILE A 121 -9.31 -17.04 13.99
N LYS A 122 -8.96 -16.51 15.16
CA LYS A 122 -9.63 -16.85 16.43
C LYS A 122 -10.92 -16.08 16.67
N ASN A 123 -11.02 -14.87 16.13
CA ASN A 123 -12.12 -13.94 16.37
C ASN A 123 -12.97 -13.81 15.11
N GLU A 124 -13.90 -14.75 14.93
CA GLU A 124 -14.75 -14.82 13.74
C GLU A 124 -15.61 -13.56 13.56
N GLN A 125 -16.02 -12.92 14.65
CA GLN A 125 -16.82 -11.68 14.57
C GLN A 125 -15.98 -10.53 14.02
N LEU A 126 -14.75 -10.33 14.53
CA LEU A 126 -13.85 -9.30 14.01
C LEU A 126 -13.56 -9.51 12.52
N PHE A 127 -13.31 -10.76 12.12
CA PHE A 127 -13.07 -11.08 10.71
C PHE A 127 -14.28 -10.69 9.84
N LYS A 128 -15.50 -11.07 10.24
CA LYS A 128 -16.73 -10.70 9.52
C LYS A 128 -16.90 -9.20 9.43
N ASP A 129 -16.69 -8.49 10.53
CA ASP A 129 -16.80 -7.04 10.60
C ASP A 129 -15.86 -6.31 9.62
N ILE A 130 -14.62 -6.79 9.49
CA ILE A 130 -13.64 -6.27 8.54
C ILE A 130 -14.07 -6.55 7.09
N VAL A 131 -14.52 -7.77 6.81
CA VAL A 131 -14.96 -8.17 5.46
C VAL A 131 -16.21 -7.38 5.04
N GLU A 132 -17.15 -7.17 5.95
CA GLU A 132 -18.38 -6.41 5.71
C GLU A 132 -18.07 -4.93 5.43
N GLU A 133 -17.25 -4.28 6.26
CA GLU A 133 -16.83 -2.89 6.06
C GLU A 133 -16.12 -2.73 4.71
N TYR A 134 -15.17 -3.61 4.42
CA TYR A 134 -14.45 -3.61 3.15
C TYR A 134 -15.41 -3.77 1.96
N THR A 135 -16.35 -4.70 2.02
CA THR A 135 -17.32 -4.95 0.94
C THR A 135 -18.20 -3.72 0.69
N GLN A 136 -18.62 -3.04 1.75
CA GLN A 136 -19.36 -1.79 1.64
C GLN A 136 -18.49 -0.72 0.96
N LEU A 137 -17.27 -0.47 1.44
CA LEU A 137 -16.39 0.57 0.88
C LEU A 137 -16.07 0.30 -0.59
N LYS A 138 -15.66 -0.92 -0.94
CA LYS A 138 -15.40 -1.33 -2.32
C LYS A 138 -16.61 -1.12 -3.23
N GLY A 139 -17.82 -1.45 -2.76
CA GLY A 139 -19.05 -1.25 -3.53
C GLY A 139 -19.36 0.21 -3.90
N HIS A 140 -18.77 1.17 -3.18
CA HIS A 140 -18.89 2.61 -3.48
C HIS A 140 -17.79 3.14 -4.41
N VAL A 141 -16.73 2.36 -4.64
CA VAL A 141 -15.65 2.70 -5.59
C VAL A 141 -16.06 2.16 -6.96
N LYS A 142 -16.56 3.05 -7.82
CA LYS A 142 -16.94 2.75 -9.22
C LYS A 142 -15.79 2.97 -10.19
#